data_AF-A0A4U3CG67-F1
#
_entry.id   AF-A0A4U3CG67-F1
#
_cell.length_a   1.000
_cell.length_b   1.000
_cell.length_c   1.000
_cell.angle_alpha   90.00
_cell.angle_beta   90.00
_cell.angle_gamma   90.00
#
_symmetry.space_group_name_H-M   'P 1'
#
loop_
_entity.id
_entity.type
_entity.pdbx_description
1 polymer ?
#
loop_
_entity_poly.entity_id
_entity_poly.type
_entity_poly.pdbx_seq_one_letter_code
_entity_poly.pdbx_strand_id
1 'polypeptide(L)'
;MDVPLWVWAVTVGAIVAMLVFDFYGHVRTPHAPTLRESGTWSAIYVAIAVVFGLLVLIFAGPTFGGEYFAGYITEKSLSVDNLFVFVLIMASFAVPRALQQKVLLFGIAFALVLRTVFILIGAAAIENFSWVFYIFGGFLIYTAWAQARSGGHDDDEEFKENFFLRLTRKAVPTTDEYHGDRMVVKLKGKRYITPLFIALVAIGSADILFAVDSIPAIFGLTQETYLVFTANAFALLGLRQLFFLIDGLLDRLVYLAYGLAVILGFIGIKLLIHALHTNELPFINGGEHVTVIPEIPTWLSLTVILATLLITTLASLAKNKRDRVEGYDSPTSAGDPGADPSGRHVAAPGDRDPGVGPVDGPPQPYSAPVTRGDED
;
A
#
# COMPACT_ATOMS: atom_id res chain seq x y z
N MET A 1 -26.77 10.90 -7.00
CA MET A 1 -26.25 12.29 -6.93
C MET A 1 -25.93 12.71 -8.34
N ASP A 2 -26.66 13.68 -8.88
CA ASP A 2 -26.35 14.20 -10.21
C ASP A 2 -25.19 15.19 -10.14
N VAL A 3 -23.99 14.71 -10.45
CA VAL A 3 -22.76 15.52 -10.44
C VAL A 3 -22.52 16.07 -11.84
N PRO A 4 -22.54 17.40 -12.04
CA PRO A 4 -22.28 18.00 -13.35
C PRO A 4 -20.90 17.60 -13.90
N LEU A 5 -20.81 17.41 -15.22
CA LEU A 5 -19.56 17.03 -15.89
C LEU A 5 -18.38 17.98 -15.62
N TRP A 6 -18.66 19.27 -15.37
CA TRP A 6 -17.61 20.22 -15.04
C TRP A 6 -16.99 19.95 -13.66
N VAL A 7 -17.77 19.46 -12.69
CA VAL A 7 -17.26 19.07 -11.36
C VAL A 7 -16.35 17.86 -11.51
N TRP A 8 -16.77 16.87 -12.29
CA TRP A 8 -15.93 15.74 -12.67
C TRP A 8 -14.61 16.19 -13.30
N ALA A 9 -14.67 17.08 -14.29
CA ALA A 9 -13.49 17.60 -14.97
C ALA A 9 -12.54 18.34 -14.01
N VAL A 10 -13.07 19.15 -13.10
CA VAL A 10 -12.28 19.85 -12.07
C VAL A 10 -11.62 18.85 -11.12
N THR A 11 -12.37 17.87 -10.62
CA THR A 11 -11.86 16.88 -9.66
C THR A 11 -10.81 15.96 -10.29
N VAL A 12 -11.07 15.44 -11.49
CA VAL A 12 -10.08 14.65 -12.25
C VAL A 12 -8.86 15.51 -12.57
N GLY A 13 -9.06 16.75 -13.00
CA GLY A 13 -7.97 17.71 -13.24
C GLY A 13 -7.10 17.93 -12.00
N ALA A 14 -7.71 18.07 -10.82
CA ALA A 14 -7.01 18.20 -9.55
C ALA A 14 -6.21 16.93 -9.19
N ILE A 15 -6.82 15.75 -9.32
CA ILE A 15 -6.15 14.45 -9.07
C ILE A 15 -4.96 14.27 -10.01
N VAL A 16 -5.14 14.53 -11.30
CA VAL A 16 -4.07 14.45 -12.30
C VAL A 16 -2.98 15.47 -12.00
N ALA A 17 -3.32 16.71 -11.62
CA ALA A 17 -2.35 17.72 -11.23
C ALA A 17 -1.54 17.28 -10.01
N MET A 18 -2.18 16.69 -8.99
CA MET A 18 -1.50 16.13 -7.82
C MET A 18 -0.58 14.97 -8.20
N LEU A 19 -1.00 14.08 -9.09
CA LEU A 19 -0.17 12.97 -9.58
C LEU A 19 1.03 13.47 -10.39
N VAL A 20 0.83 14.46 -11.27
CA VAL A 20 1.89 15.10 -12.04
C VAL A 20 2.86 15.84 -11.11
N PHE A 21 2.36 16.50 -10.07
CA PHE A 21 3.19 17.11 -9.03
C PHE A 21 4.04 16.06 -8.31
N ASP A 22 3.44 14.93 -7.92
CA ASP A 22 4.14 13.83 -7.27
C ASP A 22 5.21 13.21 -8.19
N PHE A 23 4.93 13.11 -9.49
CA PHE A 23 5.86 12.67 -10.55
C PHE A 23 7.01 13.66 -10.71
N TYR A 24 6.73 14.92 -11.01
CA TYR A 24 7.75 15.89 -11.38
C TYR A 24 8.63 16.30 -10.18
N GLY A 25 8.03 16.47 -9.00
CA GLY A 25 8.73 16.91 -7.79
C GLY A 25 9.77 15.89 -7.30
N HIS A 26 9.54 14.60 -7.54
CA HIS A 26 10.35 13.55 -6.91
C HIS A 26 11.13 12.69 -7.92
N VAL A 27 10.70 12.58 -9.17
CA VAL A 27 11.47 11.88 -10.22
C VAL A 27 12.80 12.59 -10.51
N ARG A 28 12.89 13.91 -10.24
CA ARG A 28 14.12 14.70 -10.47
C ARG A 28 15.19 14.56 -9.40
N THR A 29 14.84 14.11 -8.19
CA THR A 29 15.80 13.94 -7.08
C THR A 29 15.49 12.65 -6.31
N PRO A 30 15.90 11.48 -6.84
CA PRO A 30 15.66 10.20 -6.17
C PRO A 30 16.43 10.13 -4.84
N HIS A 31 15.75 10.37 -3.73
CA HIS A 31 16.30 10.21 -2.37
C HIS A 31 15.24 9.54 -1.51
N ALA A 32 15.62 8.54 -0.72
CA ALA A 32 14.71 7.96 0.26
C ALA A 32 14.26 9.07 1.23
N PRO A 33 12.96 9.38 1.35
CA PRO A 33 12.52 10.51 2.15
C PRO A 33 12.68 10.17 3.62
N THR A 34 12.95 11.18 4.44
CA THR A 34 13.01 10.97 5.89
C THR A 34 11.62 10.69 6.47
N LEU A 35 11.54 10.07 7.65
CA LEU A 35 10.25 9.83 8.33
C LEU A 35 9.46 11.13 8.57
N ARG A 36 10.15 12.24 8.90
CA ARG A 36 9.52 13.56 9.11
C ARG A 36 8.94 14.13 7.83
N GLU A 37 9.68 14.03 6.73
CA GLU A 37 9.23 14.46 5.40
C GLU A 37 8.03 13.63 4.94
N SER A 38 8.12 12.29 5.04
CA SER A 38 7.04 11.36 4.71
C SER A 38 5.78 11.63 5.53
N GLY A 39 5.93 11.85 6.84
CA GLY A 39 4.82 12.20 7.73
C GLY A 39 4.14 13.52 7.36
N THR A 40 4.93 14.55 7.03
CA THR A 40 4.42 15.87 6.65
C THR A 40 3.63 15.79 5.35
N TRP A 41 4.19 15.16 4.32
CA TRP A 41 3.50 15.00 3.04
C TRP A 41 2.26 14.12 3.16
N SER A 42 2.32 13.04 3.95
CA SER A 42 1.15 12.21 4.24
C SER A 42 0.03 13.03 4.89
N ALA A 43 0.36 13.87 5.88
CA ALA A 43 -0.60 14.76 6.51
C ALA A 43 -1.21 15.78 5.53
N ILE A 44 -0.43 16.30 4.58
CA ILE A 44 -0.94 17.20 3.52
C ILE A 44 -1.96 16.47 2.64
N TYR A 45 -1.65 15.26 2.16
CA TYR A 45 -2.58 14.49 1.33
C TYR A 45 -3.87 14.11 2.07
N VAL A 46 -3.75 13.74 3.36
CA VAL A 46 -4.92 13.50 4.23
C VAL A 46 -5.73 14.78 4.41
N ALA A 47 -5.08 15.92 4.67
CA ALA A 47 -5.76 17.20 4.83
C ALA A 47 -6.54 17.60 3.56
N ILE A 48 -5.97 17.39 2.37
CA ILE A 48 -6.66 17.64 1.10
C ILE A 48 -7.89 16.74 0.96
N ALA A 49 -7.77 15.45 1.29
CA ALA A 49 -8.91 14.54 1.26
C ALA A 49 -10.01 14.92 2.27
N VAL A 50 -9.63 15.39 3.46
CA VAL A 50 -10.57 15.89 4.47
C VAL A 50 -11.26 17.16 4.01
N VAL A 51 -10.51 18.12 3.45
CA VAL A 51 -11.08 19.34 2.87
C VAL A 51 -12.09 19.00 1.78
N PHE A 52 -11.75 18.07 0.88
CA PHE A 52 -12.69 17.60 -0.14
C PHE A 52 -13.96 16.99 0.49
N GLY A 53 -13.82 16.15 1.52
CA GLY A 53 -14.97 15.58 2.22
C GLY A 53 -15.84 16.62 2.93
N LEU A 54 -15.23 17.67 3.50
CA LEU A 54 -15.96 18.80 4.06
C LEU A 54 -16.70 19.59 2.98
N LEU A 55 -16.11 19.78 1.79
CA LEU A 55 -16.80 20.38 0.66
C LEU A 55 -18.01 19.53 0.24
N VAL A 56 -17.88 18.21 0.17
CA VAL A 56 -19.03 17.31 -0.08
C VAL A 56 -20.08 17.47 1.01
N LEU A 57 -19.70 17.50 2.29
CA LEU A 57 -20.63 17.69 3.40
C LEU A 57 -21.40 19.01 3.31
N ILE A 58 -20.74 20.11 2.93
CA ILE A 58 -21.35 21.44 2.82
C ILE A 58 -22.24 21.55 1.57
N PHE A 59 -21.77 21.07 0.41
CA PHE A 59 -22.45 21.31 -0.88
C PHE A 59 -23.41 20.19 -1.28
N ALA A 60 -23.16 18.95 -0.86
CA ALA A 60 -24.00 17.80 -1.14
C ALA A 60 -24.82 17.34 0.09
N GLY A 61 -24.44 17.79 1.29
CA GLY A 61 -25.17 17.50 2.53
C GLY A 61 -24.55 16.35 3.35
N PRO A 62 -25.09 16.12 4.57
CA PRO A 62 -24.49 15.21 5.54
C PRO A 62 -24.52 13.74 5.12
N THR A 63 -25.49 13.32 4.31
CA THR A 63 -25.59 11.95 3.79
C THR A 63 -24.38 11.62 2.91
N PHE A 64 -24.20 12.36 1.81
CA PHE A 64 -23.08 12.16 0.88
C PHE A 64 -21.72 12.48 1.52
N GLY A 65 -21.65 13.45 2.43
CA GLY A 65 -20.44 13.72 3.20
C GLY A 65 -20.04 12.52 4.07
N GLY A 66 -21.00 11.92 4.78
CA GLY A 66 -20.78 10.72 5.59
C GLY A 66 -20.38 9.51 4.75
N GLU A 67 -21.00 9.33 3.59
CA GLU A 67 -20.63 8.29 2.60
C GLU A 67 -19.22 8.46 2.07
N TYR A 68 -18.83 9.69 1.71
CA TYR A 68 -17.46 9.99 1.29
C TYR A 68 -16.46 9.66 2.40
N PHE A 69 -16.69 10.10 3.64
CA PHE A 69 -15.75 9.82 4.73
C PHE A 69 -15.69 8.33 5.07
N ALA A 70 -16.81 7.62 5.07
CA ALA A 70 -16.84 6.17 5.26
C ALA A 70 -16.03 5.46 4.17
N GLY A 71 -16.29 5.81 2.89
CA GLY A 71 -15.55 5.27 1.75
C GLY A 71 -14.06 5.61 1.80
N TYR A 72 -13.71 6.87 2.08
CA TYR A 72 -12.32 7.32 2.15
C TYR A 72 -11.54 6.62 3.24
N ILE A 73 -12.10 6.51 4.45
CA ILE A 73 -11.43 5.83 5.58
C ILE A 73 -11.26 4.35 5.26
N THR A 74 -12.31 3.67 4.77
CA THR A 74 -12.22 2.25 4.40
C THR A 74 -11.18 2.01 3.30
N GLU A 75 -11.20 2.80 2.23
CA GLU A 75 -10.21 2.71 1.16
C GLU A 75 -8.80 3.02 1.66
N LYS A 76 -8.64 4.03 2.54
CA LYS A 76 -7.33 4.37 3.11
C LYS A 76 -6.80 3.22 3.96
N SER A 77 -7.64 2.60 4.78
CA SER A 77 -7.27 1.45 5.61
C SER A 77 -6.93 0.22 4.78
N LEU A 78 -7.72 -0.09 3.75
CA LEU A 78 -7.40 -1.19 2.83
C LEU A 78 -6.12 -0.89 2.03
N SER A 79 -5.88 0.36 1.65
CA SER A 79 -4.63 0.73 0.96
C SER A 79 -3.38 0.55 1.83
N VAL A 80 -3.51 0.61 3.16
CA VAL A 80 -2.42 0.31 4.11
C VAL A 80 -2.09 -1.19 4.07
N ASP A 81 -3.10 -2.06 3.99
CA ASP A 81 -2.90 -3.50 3.78
C ASP A 81 -2.16 -3.78 2.47
N ASN A 82 -2.58 -3.08 1.41
CA ASN A 82 -1.99 -3.21 0.08
C ASN A 82 -0.49 -2.86 0.09
N LEU A 83 -0.07 -1.96 0.97
CA LEU A 83 1.33 -1.61 1.14
C LEU A 83 2.18 -2.78 1.66
N PHE A 84 1.63 -3.68 2.49
CA PHE A 84 2.37 -4.86 2.94
C PHE A 84 2.74 -5.76 1.76
N VAL A 85 1.80 -6.03 0.86
CA VAL A 85 2.08 -6.81 -0.35
C VAL A 85 3.04 -6.07 -1.27
N PHE A 86 2.98 -4.74 -1.34
CA PHE A 86 3.95 -3.97 -2.13
C PHE A 86 5.37 -4.09 -1.54
N VAL A 87 5.52 -4.01 -0.22
CA VAL A 87 6.80 -4.25 0.48
C VAL A 87 7.30 -5.66 0.16
N LEU A 88 6.46 -6.68 0.31
CA LEU A 88 6.82 -8.08 0.09
C LEU A 88 7.24 -8.35 -1.36
N ILE A 89 6.52 -7.79 -2.34
CA ILE A 89 6.89 -7.87 -3.76
C ILE A 89 8.26 -7.21 -3.98
N MET A 90 8.45 -5.98 -3.49
CA MET A 90 9.73 -5.27 -3.68
C MET A 90 10.89 -5.97 -2.99
N ALA A 91 10.67 -6.58 -1.83
CA ALA A 91 11.64 -7.41 -1.13
C ALA A 91 11.98 -8.69 -1.92
N SER A 92 10.96 -9.39 -2.44
CA SER A 92 11.13 -10.59 -3.26
C SER A 92 11.94 -10.33 -4.54
N PHE A 93 11.76 -9.16 -5.16
CA PHE A 93 12.55 -8.73 -6.32
C PHE A 93 13.87 -8.03 -5.97
N ALA A 94 14.18 -7.87 -4.68
CA ALA A 94 15.32 -7.09 -4.19
C ALA A 94 15.42 -5.69 -4.85
N VAL A 95 14.29 -4.99 -4.97
CA VAL A 95 14.23 -3.67 -5.61
C VAL A 95 15.08 -2.67 -4.83
N PRO A 96 16.11 -2.07 -5.46
CA PRO A 96 16.96 -1.07 -4.80
C PRO A 96 16.14 0.09 -4.24
N ARG A 97 16.51 0.58 -3.04
CA ARG A 97 15.81 1.67 -2.33
C ARG A 97 15.55 2.91 -3.19
N ALA A 98 16.50 3.30 -4.03
CA ALA A 98 16.35 4.43 -4.95
C ALA A 98 15.29 4.22 -6.05
N LEU A 99 14.99 2.96 -6.41
CA LEU A 99 14.00 2.61 -7.43
C LEU A 99 12.60 2.36 -6.85
N GLN A 100 12.48 2.07 -5.54
CA GLN A 100 11.19 1.82 -4.88
C GLN A 100 10.21 2.99 -5.07
N GLN A 101 10.69 4.23 -4.98
CA GLN A 101 9.87 5.42 -5.24
C GLN A 101 9.24 5.42 -6.63
N LYS A 102 10.04 5.06 -7.63
CA LYS A 102 9.61 5.02 -9.02
C LYS A 102 8.57 3.92 -9.21
N VAL A 103 8.83 2.73 -8.65
CA VAL A 103 7.90 1.60 -8.67
C VAL A 103 6.56 1.97 -8.04
N LEU A 104 6.57 2.57 -6.84
CA LEU A 104 5.35 3.03 -6.16
C LEU A 104 4.59 4.07 -6.98
N LEU A 105 5.30 5.01 -7.60
CA LEU A 105 4.67 6.07 -8.37
C LEU A 105 3.96 5.53 -9.61
N PHE A 106 4.63 4.68 -10.39
CA PHE A 106 3.98 4.00 -11.51
C PHE A 106 2.88 3.06 -11.04
N GLY A 107 3.07 2.39 -9.90
CA GLY A 107 2.06 1.54 -9.26
C GLY A 107 0.79 2.32 -8.93
N ILE A 108 0.88 3.47 -8.27
CA ILE A 108 -0.27 4.35 -7.94
C ILE A 108 -0.96 4.83 -9.21
N ALA A 109 -0.21 5.28 -10.22
CA ALA A 109 -0.78 5.74 -11.47
C ALA A 109 -1.56 4.61 -12.19
N PHE A 110 -0.99 3.41 -12.24
CA PHE A 110 -1.65 2.25 -12.82
C PHE A 110 -2.86 1.80 -12.00
N ALA A 111 -2.74 1.78 -10.67
CA ALA A 111 -3.83 1.45 -9.74
C ALA A 111 -5.02 2.39 -9.91
N LEU A 112 -4.80 3.70 -9.99
CA LEU A 112 -5.87 4.67 -10.24
C LEU A 112 -6.63 4.39 -11.53
N VAL A 113 -5.91 4.06 -12.62
CA VAL A 113 -6.54 3.71 -13.90
C VAL A 113 -7.36 2.43 -13.78
N LEU A 114 -6.76 1.36 -13.24
CA LEU A 114 -7.45 0.08 -13.08
C LEU A 114 -8.67 0.19 -12.17
N ARG A 115 -8.53 0.87 -11.03
CA ARG A 115 -9.64 1.10 -10.11
C ARG A 115 -10.73 1.92 -10.77
N THR A 116 -10.39 2.95 -11.54
CA THR A 116 -11.42 3.67 -12.33
C THR A 116 -12.18 2.72 -13.25
N VAL A 117 -11.48 1.82 -13.95
CA VAL A 117 -12.12 0.79 -14.79
C VAL A 117 -13.03 -0.12 -13.97
N PHE A 118 -12.56 -0.66 -12.83
CA PHE A 118 -13.37 -1.52 -11.97
C PHE A 118 -14.57 -0.81 -11.35
N ILE A 119 -14.43 0.47 -10.99
CA ILE A 119 -15.52 1.30 -10.48
C ILE A 119 -16.59 1.46 -11.56
N LEU A 120 -16.21 1.77 -12.81
CA LEU A 120 -17.15 1.91 -13.91
C LEU A 120 -17.86 0.59 -14.23
N ILE A 121 -17.12 -0.53 -14.23
CA ILE A 121 -17.69 -1.87 -14.42
C ILE A 121 -18.65 -2.21 -13.28
N GLY A 122 -18.25 -1.96 -12.03
CA GLY A 122 -19.05 -2.22 -10.84
C GLY A 122 -20.32 -1.38 -10.77
N ALA A 123 -20.22 -0.09 -11.11
CA ALA A 123 -21.36 0.82 -11.19
C ALA A 123 -22.37 0.33 -12.23
N ALA A 124 -21.90 -0.01 -13.45
CA ALA A 124 -22.75 -0.55 -14.50
C ALA A 124 -23.39 -1.89 -14.10
N ALA A 125 -22.66 -2.75 -13.39
CA ALA A 125 -23.19 -4.02 -12.89
C ALA A 125 -24.32 -3.80 -11.87
N ILE A 126 -24.12 -2.91 -10.90
CA ILE A 126 -25.10 -2.62 -9.84
C ILE A 126 -26.36 -1.96 -10.40
N GLU A 127 -26.23 -1.06 -11.37
CA GLU A 127 -27.38 -0.37 -12.00
C GLU A 127 -28.34 -1.35 -12.69
N ASN A 128 -27.81 -2.47 -13.22
CA ASN A 128 -28.60 -3.42 -13.99
C ASN A 128 -28.98 -4.69 -13.21
N PHE A 129 -28.30 -4.98 -12.08
CA PHE A 129 -28.39 -6.29 -11.44
C PHE A 129 -28.32 -6.19 -9.90
N SER A 130 -29.50 -6.18 -9.26
CA SER A 130 -29.64 -6.21 -7.79
C SER A 130 -28.95 -7.43 -7.14
N TRP A 131 -28.90 -8.57 -7.85
CA TRP A 131 -28.30 -9.79 -7.34
C TRP A 131 -26.77 -9.71 -7.19
N VAL A 132 -26.11 -8.72 -7.80
CA VAL A 132 -24.66 -8.47 -7.65
C VAL A 132 -24.30 -8.19 -6.20
N PHE A 133 -25.20 -7.55 -5.43
CA PHE A 133 -24.97 -7.32 -4.01
C PHE A 133 -24.86 -8.61 -3.19
N TYR A 134 -25.53 -9.70 -3.60
CA TYR A 134 -25.32 -11.01 -2.96
C TYR A 134 -23.92 -11.57 -3.22
N ILE A 135 -23.42 -11.45 -4.46
CA ILE A 135 -22.03 -11.85 -4.77
C ILE A 135 -21.08 -11.02 -3.93
N PHE A 136 -21.21 -9.70 -3.98
CA PHE A 136 -20.31 -8.77 -3.29
C PHE A 136 -20.32 -9.01 -1.78
N GLY A 137 -21.49 -9.13 -1.16
CA GLY A 137 -21.62 -9.42 0.26
C GLY A 137 -21.02 -10.78 0.65
N GLY A 138 -21.32 -11.83 -0.11
CA GLY A 138 -20.77 -13.18 0.14
C GLY A 138 -19.25 -13.23 -0.05
N PHE A 139 -18.74 -12.57 -1.08
CA PHE A 139 -17.32 -12.47 -1.36
C PHE A 139 -16.57 -11.72 -0.25
N LEU A 140 -17.11 -10.59 0.24
CA LEU A 140 -16.53 -9.86 1.37
C LEU A 140 -16.49 -10.66 2.66
N ILE A 141 -17.51 -11.48 2.94
CA ILE A 141 -17.50 -12.37 4.11
C ILE A 141 -16.43 -13.45 3.94
N TYR A 142 -16.29 -14.00 2.74
CA TYR A 142 -15.25 -14.97 2.45
C TYR A 142 -13.85 -14.39 2.64
N THR A 143 -13.58 -13.18 2.11
CA THR A 143 -12.28 -12.53 2.23
C THR A 143 -11.99 -12.09 3.67
N ALA A 144 -12.99 -11.59 4.39
CA ALA A 144 -12.90 -11.32 5.81
C ALA A 144 -12.50 -12.57 6.61
N TRP A 145 -13.14 -13.71 6.34
CA TRP A 145 -12.81 -14.98 6.99
C TRP A 145 -11.40 -15.47 6.64
N ALA A 146 -11.01 -15.39 5.37
CA ALA A 146 -9.69 -15.76 4.92
C ALA A 146 -8.61 -14.88 5.58
N GLN A 147 -8.79 -13.56 5.57
CA GLN A 147 -7.88 -12.60 6.17
C GLN A 147 -7.76 -12.78 7.70
N ALA A 148 -8.86 -13.05 8.39
CA ALA A 148 -8.84 -13.33 9.83
C ALA A 148 -8.06 -14.62 10.16
N ARG A 149 -8.07 -15.62 9.27
CA ARG A 149 -7.34 -16.87 9.46
C ARG A 149 -5.84 -16.74 9.15
N SER A 150 -5.50 -15.92 8.16
CA SER A 150 -4.11 -15.65 7.76
C SER A 150 -3.43 -14.56 8.60
N GLY A 151 -4.17 -13.76 9.38
CA GLY A 151 -3.63 -12.66 10.18
C GLY A 151 -2.73 -13.06 11.36
N GLY A 152 -2.58 -14.37 11.62
CA GLY A 152 -1.58 -14.89 12.55
C GLY A 152 -0.37 -15.32 11.75
N HIS A 153 0.68 -14.49 11.76
CA HIS A 153 1.98 -14.74 11.14
C HIS A 153 2.42 -16.21 11.31
N ASP A 154 2.21 -17.04 10.29
CA ASP A 154 3.02 -18.23 10.07
C ASP A 154 4.26 -17.76 9.29
N ASP A 155 5.42 -17.92 9.93
CA ASP A 155 6.76 -17.44 9.54
C ASP A 155 7.34 -18.06 8.23
N ASP A 156 6.51 -18.54 7.29
CA ASP A 156 6.99 -19.23 6.08
C ASP A 156 6.28 -18.77 4.78
N GLU A 157 5.87 -17.51 4.67
CA GLU A 157 5.45 -16.96 3.38
C GLU A 157 6.66 -16.53 2.53
N GLU A 158 7.41 -17.52 2.04
CA GLU A 158 8.05 -17.37 0.73
C GLU A 158 6.97 -16.90 -0.24
N PHE A 159 7.11 -15.67 -0.74
CA PHE A 159 6.20 -15.07 -1.71
C PHE A 159 5.94 -16.07 -2.86
N LYS A 160 4.77 -16.72 -2.83
CA LYS A 160 4.39 -17.67 -3.88
C LYS A 160 4.17 -16.87 -5.14
N GLU A 161 5.07 -17.03 -6.12
CA GLU A 161 4.98 -16.35 -7.41
C GLU A 161 3.55 -16.40 -7.97
N ASN A 162 2.93 -15.22 -8.12
CA ASN A 162 1.59 -15.12 -8.68
C ASN A 162 1.56 -15.72 -10.11
N PHE A 163 0.45 -16.36 -10.50
CA PHE A 163 0.28 -17.00 -11.82
C PHE A 163 0.70 -16.07 -12.98
N PHE A 164 0.34 -14.78 -12.88
CA PHE A 164 0.68 -13.75 -13.86
C PHE A 164 2.19 -13.46 -13.93
N LEU A 165 2.91 -13.57 -12.82
CA LEU A 165 4.35 -13.39 -12.74
C LEU A 165 5.10 -14.53 -13.45
N ARG A 166 4.69 -15.77 -13.19
CA ARG A 166 5.22 -16.97 -13.86
C ARG A 166 5.01 -16.92 -15.36
N LEU A 167 3.83 -16.46 -15.77
CA LEU A 167 3.49 -16.32 -17.18
C LEU A 167 4.36 -15.24 -17.85
N THR A 168 4.58 -14.10 -17.17
CA THR A 168 5.42 -13.01 -17.69
C THR A 168 6.88 -13.44 -17.85
N ARG A 169 7.45 -14.13 -16.85
CA ARG A 169 8.84 -14.64 -16.90
C ARG A 169 9.04 -15.73 -17.97
N LYS A 170 7.99 -16.52 -18.25
CA LYS A 170 8.01 -17.56 -19.28
C LYS A 170 7.80 -17.01 -20.69
N ALA A 171 7.04 -15.92 -20.84
CA ALA A 171 6.66 -15.37 -22.13
C ALA A 171 7.67 -14.37 -22.71
N VAL A 172 8.50 -13.72 -21.87
CA VAL A 172 9.39 -12.64 -22.33
C VAL A 172 10.82 -12.85 -21.84
N PRO A 173 11.86 -12.61 -22.67
CA PRO A 173 13.25 -12.64 -22.23
C PRO A 173 13.50 -11.61 -21.12
N THR A 174 13.98 -12.06 -19.96
CA THR A 174 14.26 -11.20 -18.79
C THR A 174 15.77 -11.06 -18.57
N THR A 175 16.21 -9.93 -18.03
CA THR A 175 17.56 -9.78 -17.46
C THR A 175 17.54 -10.16 -15.98
N ASP A 176 18.67 -10.69 -15.48
CA ASP A 176 18.82 -10.99 -14.04
C ASP A 176 19.28 -9.75 -13.25
N GLU A 177 19.94 -8.80 -13.92
CA GLU A 177 20.46 -7.58 -13.31
C GLU A 177 19.55 -6.35 -13.52
N TYR A 178 19.62 -5.42 -12.56
CA TYR A 178 19.00 -4.10 -12.67
C TYR A 178 19.85 -3.17 -13.57
N HIS A 179 19.22 -2.55 -14.56
CA HIS A 179 19.87 -1.60 -15.48
C HIS A 179 19.49 -0.15 -15.19
N GLY A 180 19.65 0.25 -13.92
CA GLY A 180 19.19 1.54 -13.41
C GLY A 180 17.66 1.61 -13.39
N ASP A 181 17.10 2.71 -13.89
CA ASP A 181 15.67 2.99 -13.89
C ASP A 181 14.95 2.57 -15.18
N ARG A 182 15.65 1.84 -16.06
CA ARG A 182 15.16 1.35 -17.35
C ARG A 182 14.27 0.13 -17.13
N MET A 183 13.08 0.16 -17.73
CA MET A 183 12.13 -0.97 -17.69
C MET A 183 12.45 -2.04 -18.74
N VAL A 184 12.96 -1.61 -19.89
CA VAL A 184 13.33 -2.47 -21.03
C VAL A 184 14.73 -2.09 -21.48
N VAL A 185 15.57 -3.10 -21.74
CA VAL A 185 16.91 -2.91 -22.28
C VAL A 185 17.08 -3.68 -23.58
N LYS A 186 17.99 -3.21 -24.44
CA LYS A 186 18.36 -3.92 -25.66
C LYS A 186 19.77 -4.50 -25.48
N LEU A 187 19.87 -5.82 -25.37
CA LEU A 187 21.13 -6.53 -25.25
C LEU A 187 21.33 -7.38 -26.52
N LYS A 188 22.50 -7.24 -27.16
CA LYS A 188 22.87 -8.00 -28.37
C LYS A 188 21.76 -8.02 -29.44
N GLY A 189 21.11 -6.88 -29.68
CA GLY A 189 20.07 -6.74 -30.70
C GLY A 189 18.65 -7.16 -30.27
N LYS A 190 18.49 -7.88 -29.15
CA LYS A 190 17.18 -8.34 -28.63
C LYS A 190 16.73 -7.47 -27.45
N ARG A 191 15.40 -7.29 -27.31
CA ARG A 191 14.80 -6.56 -26.18
C ARG A 191 14.60 -7.53 -25.02
N TYR A 192 14.98 -7.09 -23.83
CA TYR A 192 14.80 -7.79 -22.57
C TYR A 192 14.04 -6.92 -21.59
N ILE A 193 13.18 -7.55 -20.81
CA ILE A 193 12.49 -6.92 -19.68
C ILE A 193 13.39 -6.99 -18.45
N THR A 194 13.47 -5.89 -17.71
CA THR A 194 14.27 -5.82 -16.47
C THR A 194 13.47 -6.29 -15.25
N PRO A 195 14.14 -6.70 -14.15
CA PRO A 195 13.46 -7.02 -12.89
C PRO A 195 12.54 -5.90 -12.38
N LEU A 196 12.92 -4.63 -12.62
CA LEU A 196 12.12 -3.45 -12.27
C LEU A 196 10.72 -3.46 -12.92
N PHE A 197 10.65 -3.84 -14.20
CA PHE A 197 9.37 -3.92 -14.90
C PHE A 197 8.54 -5.11 -14.42
N ILE A 198 9.17 -6.24 -14.11
CA ILE A 198 8.48 -7.40 -13.54
C ILE A 198 7.87 -7.05 -12.19
N ALA A 199 8.61 -6.36 -11.32
CA ALA A 199 8.11 -5.87 -10.03
C ALA A 199 6.93 -4.90 -10.21
N LEU A 200 6.98 -4.01 -11.22
CA LEU A 200 5.86 -3.11 -11.53
C LEU A 200 4.61 -3.88 -11.98
N VAL A 201 4.77 -4.89 -12.84
CA VAL A 201 3.65 -5.76 -13.27
C VAL A 201 3.09 -6.54 -12.09
N ALA A 202 3.95 -7.04 -11.20
CA ALA A 202 3.54 -7.75 -9.99
C ALA A 202 2.69 -6.86 -9.07
N ILE A 203 3.13 -5.61 -8.83
CA ILE A 203 2.40 -4.62 -8.05
C ILE A 203 1.06 -4.27 -8.70
N GLY A 204 1.05 -4.02 -10.02
CA GLY A 204 -0.20 -3.78 -10.74
C GLY A 204 -1.16 -4.97 -10.68
N SER A 205 -0.63 -6.20 -10.71
CA SER A 205 -1.43 -7.42 -10.56
C SER A 205 -1.97 -7.59 -9.14
N ALA A 206 -1.18 -7.24 -8.12
CA ALA A 206 -1.62 -7.23 -6.74
C ALA A 206 -2.74 -6.20 -6.51
N ASP A 207 -2.65 -5.01 -7.10
CA ASP A 207 -3.72 -4.02 -7.03
C ASP A 207 -5.03 -4.53 -7.63
N ILE A 208 -4.99 -5.28 -8.73
CA ILE A 208 -6.19 -5.96 -9.27
C ILE A 208 -6.80 -6.89 -8.23
N LEU A 209 -5.99 -7.71 -7.55
CA LEU A 209 -6.48 -8.61 -6.51
C LEU A 209 -7.13 -7.84 -5.36
N PHE A 210 -6.52 -6.73 -4.94
CA PHE A 210 -7.09 -5.86 -3.90
C PHE A 210 -8.35 -5.10 -4.34
N ALA A 211 -8.48 -4.79 -5.64
CA ALA A 211 -9.68 -4.19 -6.19
C ALA A 211 -10.87 -5.13 -6.06
N VAL A 212 -10.66 -6.46 -6.07
CA VAL A 212 -11.75 -7.43 -5.88
C VAL A 212 -12.41 -7.29 -4.51
N ASP A 213 -11.66 -6.92 -3.47
CA ASP A 213 -12.18 -6.77 -2.11
C ASP A 213 -12.67 -5.33 -1.87
N SER A 214 -11.88 -4.34 -2.29
CA SER A 214 -12.16 -2.93 -2.02
C SER A 214 -13.36 -2.38 -2.80
N ILE A 215 -13.58 -2.82 -4.04
CA ILE A 215 -14.68 -2.33 -4.88
C ILE A 215 -16.05 -2.75 -4.34
N PRO A 216 -16.31 -4.04 -4.04
CA PRO A 216 -17.50 -4.43 -3.30
C PRO A 216 -17.67 -3.65 -1.99
N ALA A 217 -16.59 -3.50 -1.21
CA ALA A 217 -16.66 -2.84 0.09
C ALA A 217 -17.13 -1.38 -0.03
N ILE A 218 -16.57 -0.61 -0.96
CA ILE A 218 -16.97 0.79 -1.13
C ILE A 218 -18.39 0.92 -1.70
N PHE A 219 -18.81 0.04 -2.62
CA PHE A 219 -20.19 0.00 -3.09
C PHE A 219 -21.19 -0.40 -1.99
N GLY A 220 -20.74 -1.09 -0.94
CA GLY A 220 -21.53 -1.33 0.27
C GLY A 220 -21.65 -0.13 1.20
N LEU A 221 -20.86 0.92 0.99
CA LEU A 221 -20.94 2.17 1.75
C LEU A 221 -21.70 3.25 0.99
N THR A 222 -21.51 3.33 -0.32
CA THR A 222 -22.17 4.30 -1.20
C THR A 222 -22.37 3.73 -2.59
N GLN A 223 -23.51 4.04 -3.21
CA GLN A 223 -23.78 3.69 -4.60
C GLN A 223 -23.40 4.84 -5.56
N GLU A 224 -22.97 5.98 -5.01
CA GLU A 224 -22.63 7.16 -5.79
C GLU A 224 -21.25 7.01 -6.43
N THR A 225 -21.22 6.74 -7.73
CA THR A 225 -19.98 6.50 -8.48
C THR A 225 -18.95 7.63 -8.34
N TYR A 226 -19.41 8.88 -8.22
CA TYR A 226 -18.53 10.02 -7.96
C TYR A 226 -17.84 9.93 -6.59
N LEU A 227 -18.56 9.55 -5.53
CA LEU A 227 -17.99 9.39 -4.20
C LEU A 227 -17.04 8.20 -4.16
N VAL A 228 -17.42 7.08 -4.80
CA VAL A 228 -16.56 5.90 -4.96
C VAL A 228 -15.23 6.29 -5.61
N PHE A 229 -15.28 6.97 -6.76
CA PHE A 229 -14.08 7.40 -7.48
C PHE A 229 -13.21 8.34 -6.66
N THR A 230 -13.80 9.37 -6.05
CA THR A 230 -13.04 10.39 -5.33
C THR A 230 -12.44 9.86 -4.03
N ALA A 231 -13.18 9.11 -3.23
CA ALA A 231 -12.68 8.47 -2.02
C ALA A 231 -11.49 7.56 -2.32
N ASN A 232 -11.61 6.74 -3.36
CA ASN A 232 -10.58 5.83 -3.80
C ASN A 232 -9.33 6.57 -4.30
N ALA A 233 -9.52 7.59 -5.14
CA ALA A 233 -8.43 8.40 -5.65
C ALA A 233 -7.67 9.11 -4.53
N PHE A 234 -8.37 9.82 -3.63
CA PHE A 234 -7.74 10.48 -2.49
C PHE A 234 -7.10 9.51 -1.50
N ALA A 235 -7.60 8.29 -1.37
CA ALA A 235 -6.99 7.26 -0.53
C ALA A 235 -5.62 6.80 -1.10
N LEU A 236 -5.54 6.62 -2.41
CA LEU A 236 -4.30 6.25 -3.11
C LEU A 236 -3.30 7.41 -3.20
N LEU A 237 -3.76 8.65 -3.28
CA LEU A 237 -2.88 9.82 -3.17
C LEU A 237 -2.21 9.83 -1.78
N GLY A 238 -0.88 10.03 -1.75
CA GLY A 238 -0.09 9.95 -0.53
C GLY A 238 0.37 8.54 -0.12
N LEU A 239 0.01 7.49 -0.88
CA LEU A 239 0.40 6.11 -0.58
C LEU A 239 1.90 5.90 -0.62
N ARG A 240 2.63 6.61 -1.50
CA ARG A 240 4.09 6.58 -1.55
C ARG A 240 4.72 7.05 -0.23
N GLN A 241 4.21 8.13 0.34
CA GLN A 241 4.69 8.67 1.61
C GLN A 241 4.33 7.75 2.77
N LEU A 242 3.15 7.14 2.69
CA LEU A 242 2.71 6.15 3.65
C LEU A 242 3.59 4.90 3.61
N PHE A 243 4.06 4.46 2.44
CA PHE A 243 5.03 3.36 2.32
C PHE A 243 6.31 3.64 3.13
N PHE A 244 6.92 4.82 2.96
CA PHE A 244 8.14 5.18 3.71
C PHE A 244 7.89 5.39 5.21
N LEU A 245 6.68 5.80 5.58
CA LEU A 245 6.28 5.90 6.98
C LEU A 245 6.08 4.50 7.59
N ILE A 246 5.51 3.58 6.82
CA ILE A 246 5.20 2.21 7.26
C ILE A 246 6.42 1.32 7.27
N ASP A 247 7.39 1.48 6.37
CA ASP A 247 8.63 0.69 6.35
C ASP A 247 9.36 0.69 7.72
N GLY A 248 9.21 1.75 8.53
CA GLY A 248 9.69 1.82 9.92
C GLY A 248 8.66 1.54 11.03
N LEU A 249 7.41 1.28 10.64
CA LEU A 249 6.27 0.98 11.52
C LEU A 249 5.63 -0.40 11.26
N LEU A 250 6.12 -1.19 10.29
CA LEU A 250 5.58 -2.51 9.90
C LEU A 250 5.37 -3.41 11.12
N ASP A 251 6.40 -3.53 11.97
CA ASP A 251 6.37 -4.36 13.17
C ASP A 251 5.38 -3.84 14.24
N ARG A 252 4.85 -2.62 14.09
CA ARG A 252 3.98 -1.96 15.08
C ARG A 252 2.50 -2.15 14.82
N LEU A 253 2.11 -2.68 13.66
CA LEU A 253 0.72 -2.79 13.20
C LEU A 253 0.25 -4.25 13.08
N VAL A 254 0.66 -5.09 14.04
CA VAL A 254 0.45 -6.55 14.03
C VAL A 254 -1.03 -6.95 13.92
N TYR A 255 -1.97 -6.15 14.43
CA TYR A 255 -3.40 -6.49 14.40
C TYR A 255 -4.19 -5.83 13.28
N LEU A 256 -3.51 -5.18 12.31
CA LEU A 256 -4.21 -4.49 11.23
C LEU A 256 -5.04 -5.43 10.37
N ALA A 257 -4.50 -6.59 9.98
CA ALA A 257 -5.20 -7.59 9.17
C ALA A 257 -6.52 -8.05 9.83
N TYR A 258 -6.53 -8.24 11.16
CA TYR A 258 -7.76 -8.57 11.88
C TYR A 258 -8.77 -7.43 11.89
N GLY A 259 -8.31 -6.18 12.00
CA GLY A 259 -9.17 -5.00 11.91
C GLY A 259 -9.85 -4.87 10.55
N LEU A 260 -9.10 -5.10 9.48
CA LEU A 260 -9.62 -5.09 8.12
C LEU A 260 -10.61 -6.23 7.89
N ALA A 261 -10.31 -7.44 8.38
CA ALA A 261 -11.24 -8.56 8.34
C ALA A 261 -12.60 -8.23 9.00
N VAL A 262 -12.58 -7.58 10.17
CA VAL A 262 -13.82 -7.14 10.84
C VAL A 262 -14.57 -6.11 9.99
N ILE A 263 -13.87 -5.15 9.39
CA ILE A 263 -14.49 -4.13 8.51
C ILE A 263 -15.12 -4.79 7.28
N LEU A 264 -14.38 -5.66 6.58
CA LEU A 264 -14.85 -6.38 5.38
C LEU A 264 -16.06 -7.25 5.71
N GLY A 265 -16.01 -8.01 6.81
CA GLY A 265 -17.12 -8.86 7.25
C GLY A 265 -18.36 -8.05 7.59
N PHE A 266 -18.20 -6.93 8.29
CA PHE A 266 -19.30 -6.01 8.60
C PHE A 266 -19.93 -5.43 7.34
N ILE A 267 -19.12 -4.93 6.40
CA ILE A 267 -19.62 -4.38 5.13
C ILE A 267 -20.27 -5.49 4.28
N GLY A 268 -19.72 -6.70 4.30
CA GLY A 268 -20.30 -7.87 3.63
C GLY A 268 -21.69 -8.21 4.16
N ILE A 269 -21.88 -8.21 5.49
CA ILE A 269 -23.19 -8.38 6.12
C ILE A 269 -24.14 -7.25 5.70
N LYS A 270 -23.68 -5.99 5.74
CA LYS A 270 -24.48 -4.85 5.28
C LYS A 270 -24.95 -5.03 3.83
N LEU A 271 -24.07 -5.48 2.95
CA LEU A 271 -24.40 -5.72 1.55
C LEU A 271 -25.42 -6.84 1.36
N LEU A 272 -25.31 -7.93 2.13
CA LEU A 272 -26.31 -9.00 2.07
C LEU A 272 -27.68 -8.53 2.56
N ILE A 273 -27.73 -7.70 3.61
CA ILE A 273 -28.98 -7.09 4.08
C ILE A 273 -29.58 -6.20 2.98
N HIS A 274 -28.74 -5.39 2.33
CA HIS A 274 -29.19 -4.56 1.22
C HIS A 274 -29.70 -5.41 0.04
N ALA A 275 -29.00 -6.49 -0.32
CA ALA A 275 -29.42 -7.41 -1.37
C ALA A 275 -30.77 -8.08 -1.07
N LEU A 276 -31.04 -8.41 0.19
CA LEU A 276 -32.32 -8.93 0.68
C LEU A 276 -33.45 -7.90 0.54
N HIS A 277 -33.13 -6.62 0.71
CA HIS A 277 -34.08 -5.52 0.54
C HIS A 277 -34.40 -5.23 -0.91
N THR A 278 -33.43 -5.37 -1.81
CA THR A 278 -33.61 -5.20 -3.25
C THR A 278 -33.83 -6.53 -3.96
N ASN A 279 -34.33 -7.54 -3.24
CA ASN A 279 -34.38 -8.89 -3.74
C ASN A 279 -35.45 -9.06 -4.82
N GLU A 280 -35.03 -9.59 -5.96
CA GLU A 280 -35.89 -9.96 -7.10
C GLU A 280 -35.68 -11.43 -7.52
N LEU A 281 -34.86 -12.18 -6.78
CA LEU A 281 -34.51 -13.55 -7.13
C LEU A 281 -35.65 -14.51 -6.75
N PRO A 282 -36.21 -15.28 -7.70
CA PRO A 282 -37.41 -16.10 -7.46
C PRO A 282 -37.19 -17.22 -6.43
N PHE A 283 -35.94 -17.63 -6.20
CA PHE A 283 -35.59 -18.66 -5.22
C PHE A 283 -35.31 -18.12 -3.81
N ILE A 284 -35.19 -16.80 -3.63
CA ILE A 284 -35.04 -16.16 -2.31
C ILE A 284 -36.35 -15.45 -2.00
N ASN A 285 -37.05 -15.85 -0.94
CA ASN A 285 -38.32 -15.26 -0.52
C ASN A 285 -39.36 -15.11 -1.66
N GLY A 286 -39.37 -16.05 -2.62
CA GLY A 286 -40.29 -16.00 -3.77
C GLY A 286 -40.08 -14.83 -4.72
N GLY A 287 -38.93 -14.13 -4.65
CA GLY A 287 -38.68 -12.88 -5.40
C GLY A 287 -39.21 -11.62 -4.72
N GLU A 288 -39.77 -11.72 -3.50
CA GLU A 288 -40.22 -10.56 -2.73
C GLU A 288 -39.10 -9.99 -1.86
N HIS A 289 -39.19 -8.68 -1.59
CA HIS A 289 -38.26 -7.93 -0.77
C HIS A 289 -38.38 -8.35 0.70
N VAL A 290 -37.25 -8.63 1.35
CA VAL A 290 -37.22 -9.07 2.76
C VAL A 290 -36.93 -7.87 3.66
N THR A 291 -37.93 -7.10 4.04
CA THR A 291 -37.76 -5.86 4.84
C THR A 291 -37.75 -6.08 6.35
N VAL A 292 -37.65 -7.33 6.80
CA VAL A 292 -37.70 -7.68 8.24
C VAL A 292 -36.43 -7.20 8.97
N ILE A 293 -35.31 -7.11 8.26
CA ILE A 293 -34.01 -6.74 8.83
C ILE A 293 -33.77 -5.24 8.55
N PRO A 294 -33.62 -4.36 9.54
CA PRO A 294 -33.38 -2.94 9.27
C PRO A 294 -32.10 -2.70 8.46
N GLU A 295 -32.12 -1.71 7.57
CA GLU A 295 -30.90 -1.28 6.87
C GLU A 295 -29.87 -0.71 7.84
N ILE A 296 -28.60 -1.03 7.60
CA ILE A 296 -27.49 -0.48 8.37
C ILE A 296 -27.18 0.92 7.85
N PRO A 297 -27.43 1.98 8.65
CA PRO A 297 -27.20 3.34 8.20
C PRO A 297 -25.70 3.65 8.11
N THR A 298 -25.34 4.57 7.21
CA THR A 298 -23.94 4.94 6.94
C THR A 298 -23.19 5.43 8.18
N TRP A 299 -23.85 6.18 9.08
CA TRP A 299 -23.23 6.63 10.32
C TRP A 299 -22.82 5.46 11.24
N LEU A 300 -23.61 4.38 11.27
CA LEU A 300 -23.29 3.17 12.03
C LEU A 300 -22.11 2.45 11.38
N SER A 301 -22.09 2.37 10.05
CA SER A 301 -20.93 1.83 9.32
C SER A 301 -19.66 2.60 9.64
N LEU A 302 -19.70 3.93 9.55
CA LEU A 302 -18.58 4.81 9.86
C LEU A 302 -18.11 4.64 11.31
N THR A 303 -19.04 4.53 12.25
CA THR A 303 -18.74 4.30 13.67
C THR A 303 -18.03 2.97 13.89
N VAL A 304 -18.51 1.88 13.28
CA VAL A 304 -17.88 0.55 13.36
C VAL A 304 -16.50 0.57 12.73
N ILE A 305 -16.34 1.19 11.56
CA ILE A 305 -15.04 1.31 10.87
C ILE A 305 -14.04 2.06 11.77
N LEU A 306 -14.42 3.25 12.26
CA LEU A 306 -13.55 4.05 13.13
C LEU A 306 -13.21 3.35 14.44
N ALA A 307 -14.20 2.72 15.09
CA ALA A 307 -13.99 1.99 16.33
C ALA A 307 -13.02 0.82 16.12
N THR A 308 -13.22 0.02 15.07
CA THR A 308 -12.34 -1.10 14.73
C THR A 308 -10.92 -0.62 14.47
N LEU A 309 -10.73 0.41 13.63
CA LEU A 309 -9.40 0.96 13.35
C LEU A 309 -8.72 1.51 14.60
N LEU A 310 -9.47 2.20 15.45
CA LEU A 310 -8.94 2.74 16.70
C LEU A 310 -8.50 1.60 17.63
N ILE A 311 -9.35 0.60 17.84
CA ILE A 311 -9.06 -0.56 18.69
C ILE A 311 -7.85 -1.32 18.17
N THR A 312 -7.80 -1.64 16.87
CA THR A 312 -6.70 -2.41 16.28
C THR A 312 -5.39 -1.63 16.30
N THR A 313 -5.43 -0.33 16.02
CA THR A 313 -4.25 0.53 16.11
C THR A 313 -3.72 0.61 17.54
N LEU A 314 -4.60 0.88 18.53
CA LEU A 314 -4.21 0.96 19.93
C LEU A 314 -3.69 -0.39 20.45
N ALA A 315 -4.35 -1.50 20.11
CA ALA A 315 -3.92 -2.84 20.48
C ALA A 315 -2.53 -3.17 19.88
N SER A 316 -2.29 -2.80 18.63
CA SER A 316 -1.00 -3.05 17.96
C SER A 316 0.12 -2.23 18.60
N LEU A 317 -0.13 -0.95 18.90
CA LEU A 317 0.83 -0.09 19.61
C LEU A 317 1.10 -0.57 21.04
N ALA A 318 0.08 -1.04 21.75
CA ALA A 318 0.20 -1.56 23.11
C ALA A 318 1.03 -2.86 23.15
N LYS A 319 0.79 -3.77 22.21
CA LYS A 319 1.58 -5.01 22.07
C LYS A 319 3.05 -4.69 21.79
N ASN A 320 3.32 -3.85 20.79
CA ASN A 320 4.70 -3.51 20.45
C ASN A 320 5.44 -2.80 21.59
N LYS A 321 4.75 -1.95 22.37
CA LYS A 321 5.35 -1.35 23.59
C LYS A 321 5.69 -2.43 24.64
N ARG A 322 4.84 -3.44 24.79
CA ARG A 322 5.04 -4.54 25.73
C ARG A 322 6.21 -5.43 25.31
N ASP A 323 6.26 -5.82 24.04
CA ASP A 323 7.33 -6.68 23.48
C ASP A 323 8.71 -6.00 23.64
N ARG A 324 8.77 -4.67 23.44
CA ARG A 324 9.97 -3.85 23.67
C ARG A 324 10.36 -3.71 25.15
N VAL A 325 9.40 -3.77 26.08
CA VAL A 325 9.66 -3.75 27.54
C VAL A 325 10.09 -5.13 28.05
N GLU A 326 9.57 -6.20 27.46
CA GLU A 326 9.90 -7.58 27.80
C GLU A 326 11.21 -8.08 27.13
N GLY A 327 11.87 -7.24 26.31
CA GLY A 327 13.19 -7.54 25.73
C GLY A 327 13.16 -8.53 24.57
N TYR A 328 12.00 -8.72 23.94
CA TYR A 328 11.91 -9.49 22.70
C TYR A 328 12.36 -8.60 21.54
N ASP A 329 13.64 -8.65 21.18
CA ASP A 329 14.11 -8.11 19.90
C ASP A 329 13.50 -8.95 18.77
N SER A 330 12.63 -8.32 17.97
CA SER A 330 12.10 -8.94 16.76
C SER A 330 13.25 -9.20 15.76
N PRO A 331 13.29 -10.38 15.11
CA PRO A 331 14.41 -10.78 14.25
C PRO A 331 14.57 -9.96 12.96
N THR A 332 13.67 -9.02 12.67
CA THR A 332 13.64 -8.25 11.41
C THR A 332 14.51 -6.99 11.40
N SER A 333 15.16 -6.63 12.51
CA SER A 333 16.13 -5.52 12.50
C SER A 333 17.47 -5.97 11.89
N ALA A 334 17.47 -6.18 10.57
CA ALA A 334 18.70 -6.15 9.78
C ALA A 334 19.20 -4.70 9.71
N GLY A 335 19.82 -4.24 10.80
CA GLY A 335 20.40 -2.92 10.94
C GLY A 335 21.65 -2.99 11.82
N ASP A 336 22.81 -3.03 11.15
CA ASP A 336 24.17 -2.82 11.66
C ASP A 336 24.72 -3.85 12.69
N PRO A 337 25.64 -4.76 12.29
CA PRO A 337 26.34 -5.67 13.21
C PRO A 337 27.25 -4.98 14.26
N GLY A 338 27.31 -3.64 14.31
CA GLY A 338 28.24 -2.87 15.14
C GLY A 338 27.64 -1.86 16.11
N ALA A 339 26.32 -1.79 16.29
CA ALA A 339 25.70 -0.78 17.15
C ALA A 339 25.28 -1.35 18.53
N ASP A 340 25.99 -0.95 19.59
CA ASP A 340 25.56 -1.15 20.98
C ASP A 340 24.30 -0.30 21.29
N PRO A 341 23.40 -0.71 22.22
CA PRO A 341 22.18 0.00 22.65
C PRO A 341 22.30 1.50 22.98
N SER A 342 23.51 2.06 23.03
CA SER A 342 23.80 3.48 23.21
C SER A 342 24.04 4.27 21.91
N GLY A 343 24.01 3.63 20.72
CA GLY A 343 24.14 4.28 19.42
C GLY A 343 25.54 4.82 19.10
N ARG A 344 26.59 4.28 19.72
CA ARG A 344 27.99 4.56 19.35
C ARG A 344 28.53 3.44 18.46
N HIS A 345 29.04 3.81 17.28
CA HIS A 345 29.81 2.90 16.44
C HIS A 345 31.04 2.41 17.20
N VAL A 346 31.09 1.12 17.50
CA VAL A 346 32.31 0.46 17.96
C VAL A 346 32.98 -0.11 16.71
N ALA A 347 34.14 0.44 16.35
CA ALA A 347 34.92 -0.09 15.23
C ALA A 347 35.28 -1.56 15.48
N ALA A 348 35.05 -2.42 14.49
CA ALA A 348 35.42 -3.83 14.55
C ALA A 348 36.96 -3.97 14.65
N PRO A 349 37.49 -5.05 15.26
CA PRO A 349 38.92 -5.27 15.37
C PRO A 349 39.50 -5.59 13.98
N GLY A 350 39.99 -4.58 13.27
CA GLY A 350 40.58 -4.75 11.94
C GLY A 350 40.68 -3.50 11.08
N ASP A 351 39.88 -2.46 11.34
CA ASP A 351 39.90 -1.25 10.52
C ASP A 351 41.02 -0.29 10.94
N ARG A 352 42.02 -0.14 10.07
CA ARG A 352 43.01 0.94 10.15
C ARG A 352 42.41 2.18 9.51
N ASP A 353 42.23 3.22 10.32
CA ASP A 353 41.80 4.55 9.90
C ASP A 353 42.85 5.21 8.98
N PRO A 354 42.51 5.62 7.73
CA PRO A 354 43.44 6.28 6.82
C PRO A 354 43.52 7.82 7.04
N GLY A 355 43.29 8.30 8.26
CA GLY A 355 43.07 9.73 8.54
C GLY A 355 44.00 10.43 9.53
N VAL A 356 45.01 9.78 10.12
CA VAL A 356 45.86 10.44 11.14
C VAL A 356 47.34 10.34 10.78
N GLY A 357 47.90 11.47 10.33
CA GLY A 357 49.33 11.60 10.08
C GLY A 357 50.16 11.46 11.38
N PRO A 358 51.38 10.91 11.32
CA PRO A 358 52.22 10.77 12.52
C PRO A 358 52.85 12.12 12.89
N VAL A 359 52.68 12.52 14.15
CA VAL A 359 53.40 13.65 14.75
C VAL A 359 54.80 13.18 15.17
N ASP A 360 55.80 13.86 14.61
CA ASP A 360 57.22 13.99 14.92
C ASP A 360 57.90 13.16 16.04
N GLY A 361 58.96 12.44 15.64
CA GLY A 361 60.11 12.03 16.46
C GLY A 361 61.41 12.20 15.63
N PRO A 362 62.58 12.49 16.25
CA PRO A 362 63.66 13.26 15.63
C PRO A 362 64.51 12.48 14.60
N PRO A 363 65.23 13.18 13.69
CA PRO A 363 65.85 12.59 12.51
C PRO A 363 67.24 12.00 12.80
N GLN A 364 67.53 10.84 12.19
CA GLN A 364 68.90 10.33 12.01
C GLN A 364 69.06 9.79 10.58
N PRO A 365 70.25 9.93 9.95
CA PRO A 365 70.37 10.10 8.50
C PRO A 365 70.92 8.87 7.74
N TYR A 366 70.55 8.81 6.46
CA TYR A 366 71.29 8.26 5.31
C TYR A 366 72.19 7.01 5.47
N SER A 367 71.80 5.93 4.78
CA SER A 367 72.68 5.22 3.83
C SER A 367 71.92 4.15 3.03
N ALA A 368 71.85 4.34 1.72
CA ALA A 368 71.64 3.26 0.73
C ALA A 368 73.01 2.64 0.38
N PRO A 369 73.14 1.73 -0.60
CA PRO A 369 72.44 0.47 -0.89
C PRO A 369 73.44 -0.69 -1.09
N VAL A 370 73.06 -1.97 -0.93
CA VAL A 370 73.82 -3.09 -1.54
C VAL A 370 72.90 -4.21 -2.02
N THR A 371 73.19 -4.62 -3.26
CA THR A 371 72.61 -5.65 -4.13
C THR A 371 72.94 -7.11 -3.78
N ARG A 372 72.23 -8.03 -4.46
CA ARG A 372 72.48 -9.48 -4.67
C ARG A 372 72.05 -10.40 -3.51
N GLY A 373 71.52 -11.59 -3.75
CA GLY A 373 71.41 -12.36 -4.99
C GLY A 373 70.55 -13.60 -4.78
N ASP A 374 70.53 -14.42 -5.82
CA ASP A 374 69.71 -15.59 -6.07
C ASP A 374 69.85 -16.74 -5.05
N GLU A 375 68.94 -17.70 -5.25
CA GLU A 375 69.08 -19.17 -5.08
C GLU A 375 68.19 -19.86 -4.02
N ASP A 376 67.42 -20.79 -4.59
CA ASP A 376 66.69 -21.98 -4.11
C ASP A 376 65.38 -21.89 -3.31
#